data_AF-W2TXX2-F1
#
_entry.id   AF-W2TXX2-F1
#
_cell.length_a   1.000
_cell.length_b   1.000
_cell.length_c   1.000
_cell.angle_alpha   90.00
_cell.angle_beta   90.00
_cell.angle_gamma   90.00
#
_symmetry.space_group_name_H-M   'P 1'
#
loop_
_entity.id
_entity.type
_entity.pdbx_description
1 polymer ?
#
loop_
_entity_poly.entity_id
_entity_poly.type
_entity_poly.pdbx_seq_one_letter_code
_entity_poly.pdbx_strand_id
1 'polypeptide(L)'
;MLRREVQPLLEAFVANRGKSVDYLTVDGIFYVPQYDNELRSFTTEFEEWVISKVLEKNPGLSEDAIVASLYDSYATGVRLFNGGYESATFNFLEMQTHRDVLRTPVLDCRLSDSLSALPEGTPDRDEFAAKYKRSVMNWLVQSSAVDFLHLLLVSMEWLCSEYEIPARFVISIHDEVHYLCPEEDAPRLALALMLSNMYVRSFISSKLGIEQLPLSVAFFSQVDCDKVLRKEVDIPCFNPDGTPIPNGVSWTIDDLVRITEGKLHRPTKRRKTFL
;
A
#
# COMPACT_ATOMS: atom_id res chain seq x y z
N MET A 1 1.63 -20.44 12.32
CA MET A 1 0.85 -19.25 12.75
C MET A 1 0.28 -19.54 14.13
N LEU A 2 0.58 -18.72 15.13
CA LEU A 2 0.04 -18.91 16.48
C LEU A 2 -1.43 -18.47 16.54
N ARG A 3 -2.24 -19.22 17.29
CA ARG A 3 -3.61 -18.82 17.59
C ARG A 3 -3.64 -17.55 18.43
N ARG A 4 -4.71 -16.77 18.28
CA ARG A 4 -4.84 -15.47 18.96
C ARG A 4 -4.81 -15.61 20.48
N GLU A 5 -5.39 -16.68 21.00
CA GLU A 5 -5.44 -17.00 22.43
C GLU A 5 -4.06 -17.32 23.02
N VAL A 6 -3.11 -17.70 22.17
CA VAL A 6 -1.75 -18.13 22.54
C VAL A 6 -0.77 -16.95 22.51
N GLN A 7 -1.10 -15.85 21.83
CA GLN A 7 -0.23 -14.68 21.70
C GLN A 7 0.27 -14.13 23.05
N PRO A 8 -0.57 -14.00 24.10
CA PRO A 8 -0.09 -13.53 25.41
C PRO A 8 0.95 -14.45 26.04
N LEU A 9 0.93 -15.76 25.73
CA LEU A 9 1.93 -16.71 26.20
C LEU A 9 3.27 -16.47 25.52
N LEU A 10 3.27 -16.17 24.22
CA LEU A 10 4.50 -15.84 23.49
C LEU A 10 5.09 -14.53 24.00
N GLU A 11 4.27 -13.50 24.22
CA GLU A 11 4.72 -12.23 24.79
C GLU A 11 5.35 -12.42 26.17
N ALA A 12 4.73 -13.22 27.04
CA ALA A 12 5.27 -13.55 28.36
C ALA A 12 6.59 -14.33 28.27
N PHE A 13 6.69 -15.30 27.34
CA PHE A 13 7.92 -16.05 27.09
C PHE A 13 9.08 -15.15 26.66
N VAL A 14 8.81 -14.22 25.74
CA VAL A 14 9.79 -13.27 25.21
C VAL A 14 10.24 -12.28 26.29
N ALA A 15 9.28 -11.75 27.07
CA ALA A 15 9.57 -10.84 28.18
C ALA A 15 10.50 -11.47 29.23
N ASN A 16 10.35 -12.78 29.50
CA ASN A 16 11.20 -13.51 30.44
C ASN A 16 12.64 -13.76 29.92
N ARG A 17 12.88 -13.67 28.60
CA ARG A 17 14.16 -14.02 27.98
C ARG A 17 15.11 -12.85 27.76
N GLY A 18 14.61 -11.62 27.69
CA GLY A 18 15.43 -10.42 27.48
C GLY A 18 16.31 -10.43 26.22
N LYS A 19 16.03 -11.30 25.24
CA LYS A 19 16.78 -11.46 23.98
C LYS A 19 16.02 -10.86 22.79
N SER A 20 16.72 -10.75 21.67
CA SER A 20 16.18 -10.37 20.36
C SER A 20 14.97 -11.23 19.98
N VAL A 21 14.03 -10.60 19.28
CA VAL A 21 12.76 -11.18 18.82
C VAL A 21 13.02 -12.06 17.58
N ASP A 22 13.00 -13.38 17.75
CA ASP A 22 13.18 -14.36 16.66
C ASP A 22 11.84 -14.84 16.06
N TYR A 23 10.77 -14.08 16.28
CA TYR A 23 9.44 -14.30 15.70
C TYR A 23 9.06 -13.12 14.80
N LEU A 24 8.09 -13.35 13.90
CA LEU A 24 7.55 -12.31 13.04
C LEU A 24 6.11 -11.98 13.42
N THR A 25 5.73 -10.72 13.24
CA THR A 25 4.34 -10.25 13.39
C THR A 25 3.85 -9.69 12.07
N VAL A 26 2.71 -10.20 11.60
CA VAL A 26 1.98 -9.65 10.45
C VAL A 26 0.55 -9.38 10.90
N ASP A 27 0.08 -8.13 10.79
CA ASP A 27 -1.25 -7.68 11.23
C ASP A 27 -1.62 -8.10 12.67
N GLY A 28 -0.64 -8.06 13.59
CA GLY A 28 -0.84 -8.46 14.99
C GLY A 28 -0.93 -9.97 15.22
N ILE A 29 -0.66 -10.79 14.20
CA ILE A 29 -0.57 -12.25 14.30
C ILE A 29 0.90 -12.66 14.38
N PHE A 30 1.22 -13.54 15.34
CA PHE A 30 2.58 -14.01 15.58
C PHE A 30 2.89 -15.29 14.79
N TYR A 31 4.07 -15.30 14.19
CA TYR A 31 4.62 -16.41 13.43
C TYR A 31 5.98 -16.81 14.03
N VAL A 32 6.08 -18.07 14.41
CA VAL A 32 7.34 -18.67 14.91
C VAL A 32 8.03 -19.45 13.78
N PRO A 33 9.38 -19.55 13.80
CA PRO A 33 10.12 -20.31 12.80
C PRO A 33 9.67 -21.78 12.72
N GLN A 34 9.72 -22.38 11.54
CA GLN A 34 9.53 -23.82 11.40
C GLN A 34 10.76 -24.61 11.89
N TYR A 35 10.60 -25.91 12.16
CA TYR A 35 11.68 -26.77 12.69
C TYR A 35 12.86 -26.98 11.71
N ASP A 36 12.66 -26.70 10.43
CA ASP A 36 13.68 -26.73 9.38
C ASP A 36 14.41 -25.38 9.20
N ASN A 37 14.01 -24.35 9.95
CA ASN A 37 14.64 -23.03 9.94
C ASN A 37 15.90 -22.98 10.84
N GLU A 38 16.86 -22.10 10.52
CA GLU A 38 18.05 -21.87 11.34
C GLU A 38 17.70 -21.39 12.77
N LEU A 39 16.58 -20.68 12.92
CA LEU A 39 16.06 -20.17 14.19
C LEU A 39 15.12 -21.15 14.92
N ARG A 40 15.08 -22.43 14.53
CA ARG A 40 14.18 -23.45 15.12
C ARG A 40 14.27 -23.57 16.64
N SER A 41 15.42 -23.24 17.24
CA SER A 41 15.62 -23.31 18.68
C SER A 41 14.60 -22.45 19.43
N PHE A 42 14.23 -21.30 18.86
CA PHE A 42 13.22 -20.44 19.44
C PHE A 42 11.88 -21.16 19.58
N THR A 43 11.45 -21.86 18.53
CA THR A 43 10.18 -22.60 18.49
C THR A 43 10.17 -23.74 19.49
N THR A 44 11.22 -24.57 19.50
CA THR A 44 11.33 -25.68 20.45
C THR A 44 11.31 -25.18 21.90
N GLU A 45 12.07 -24.13 22.20
CA GLU A 45 12.14 -23.58 23.55
C GLU A 45 10.84 -22.93 24.01
N PHE A 46 10.10 -22.29 23.09
CA PHE A 46 8.78 -21.75 23.37
C PHE A 46 7.78 -22.87 23.67
N GLU A 47 7.76 -23.92 22.85
CA GLU A 47 6.87 -25.07 23.01
C GLU A 47 7.13 -25.80 24.32
N GLU A 48 8.39 -26.11 24.64
CA GLU A 48 8.79 -26.71 25.92
C GLU A 48 8.37 -25.85 27.12
N TRP A 49 8.51 -24.53 27.01
CA TRP A 49 8.08 -23.60 28.05
C TRP A 49 6.56 -23.66 28.26
N VAL A 50 5.77 -23.65 27.19
CA VAL A 50 4.30 -23.78 27.31
C VAL A 50 3.91 -25.16 27.86
N ILE A 51 4.52 -26.24 27.38
CA ILE A 51 4.28 -27.61 27.86
C ILE A 51 4.50 -27.68 29.37
N SER A 52 5.63 -27.15 29.87
CA SER A 52 5.94 -27.16 31.30
C SER A 52 4.85 -26.49 32.13
N LYS A 53 4.31 -25.35 31.66
CA LYS A 53 3.25 -24.59 32.34
C LYS A 53 1.89 -25.28 32.29
N VAL A 54 1.58 -25.98 31.20
CA VAL A 54 0.33 -26.73 31.06
C VAL A 54 0.36 -28.00 31.90
N LEU A 55 1.46 -28.76 31.86
CA LEU A 55 1.62 -29.99 32.63
C LEU A 55 1.71 -29.74 34.14
N GLU A 56 2.28 -28.60 34.58
CA GLU A 56 2.20 -28.13 35.98
C GLU A 56 0.75 -28.09 36.50
N LYS A 57 -0.21 -27.71 35.64
CA LYS A 57 -1.63 -27.59 36.00
C LYS A 57 -2.44 -28.85 35.69
N ASN A 58 -2.08 -29.59 34.65
CA ASN A 58 -2.87 -30.71 34.15
C ASN A 58 -1.97 -31.82 33.59
N PRO A 59 -1.45 -32.71 34.47
CA PRO A 59 -0.38 -33.67 34.12
C PRO A 59 -0.78 -34.78 33.16
N GLY A 60 -2.07 -34.97 32.89
CA GLY A 60 -2.59 -36.06 32.05
C GLY A 60 -2.71 -35.74 30.56
N LEU A 61 -2.33 -34.52 30.14
CA LEU A 61 -2.39 -34.10 28.74
C LEU A 61 -1.18 -34.60 27.95
N SER A 62 -1.40 -34.96 26.69
CA SER A 62 -0.34 -35.28 25.75
C SER A 62 0.38 -34.01 25.29
N GLU A 63 1.71 -34.03 25.28
CA GLU A 63 2.55 -32.94 24.78
C GLU A 63 2.21 -32.58 23.33
N ASP A 64 2.02 -33.58 22.46
CA ASP A 64 1.65 -33.38 21.06
C ASP A 64 0.32 -32.63 20.92
N ALA A 65 -0.65 -32.94 21.77
CA ALA A 65 -1.95 -32.26 21.77
C ALA A 65 -1.83 -30.79 22.23
N ILE A 66 -0.93 -30.51 23.17
CA ILE A 66 -0.63 -29.15 23.62
C ILE A 66 -0.01 -28.36 22.47
N VAL A 67 1.04 -28.89 21.83
CA VAL A 67 1.73 -28.23 20.70
C VAL A 67 0.77 -27.97 19.55
N ALA A 68 -0.01 -28.97 19.12
CA ALA A 68 -0.98 -28.82 18.05
C ALA A 68 -2.03 -27.74 18.36
N SER A 69 -2.40 -27.56 19.63
CA SER A 69 -3.37 -26.53 20.05
C SER A 69 -2.82 -25.09 19.97
N LEU A 70 -1.49 -24.91 19.91
CA LEU A 70 -0.88 -23.58 19.85
C LEU A 70 -1.10 -22.89 18.49
N TYR A 71 -1.39 -23.67 17.45
CA TYR A 71 -1.39 -23.22 16.07
C TYR A 71 -2.77 -23.39 15.42
N ASP A 72 -3.16 -22.45 14.56
CA ASP A 72 -4.45 -22.49 13.86
C ASP A 72 -4.47 -23.58 12.77
N SER A 73 -3.34 -23.73 12.07
CA SER A 73 -3.11 -24.78 11.07
C SER A 73 -1.69 -25.33 11.18
N TYR A 74 -1.48 -26.24 12.13
CA TYR A 74 -0.14 -26.80 12.45
C TYR A 74 0.59 -27.37 11.22
N ALA A 75 -0.15 -27.89 10.24
CA ALA A 75 0.40 -28.51 9.04
C ALA A 75 0.80 -27.54 7.92
N THR A 76 0.39 -26.27 7.96
CA THR A 76 0.65 -25.30 6.88
C THR A 76 1.64 -24.23 7.31
N GLY A 77 2.81 -24.25 6.67
CA GLY A 77 3.82 -23.20 6.78
C GLY A 77 3.53 -22.03 5.84
N VAL A 78 3.98 -20.84 6.23
CA VAL A 78 4.03 -19.65 5.36
C VAL A 78 5.48 -19.19 5.23
N ARG A 79 5.85 -18.66 4.07
CA ARG A 79 7.19 -18.10 3.85
C ARG A 79 7.14 -16.60 4.13
N LEU A 80 7.84 -16.18 5.17
CA LEU A 80 7.97 -14.77 5.52
C LEU A 80 9.42 -14.33 5.39
N PHE A 81 9.60 -13.09 4.94
CA PHE A 81 10.87 -12.40 4.79
C PHE A 81 11.19 -11.63 6.07
N ASN A 82 12.46 -11.58 6.45
CA ASN A 82 12.96 -10.82 7.59
C ASN A 82 14.23 -10.05 7.22
N GLY A 83 14.49 -8.92 7.88
CA GLY A 83 15.74 -8.15 7.80
C GLY A 83 15.91 -7.25 6.56
N GLY A 84 14.98 -7.28 5.60
CA GLY A 84 15.01 -6.39 4.44
C GLY A 84 14.14 -5.13 4.63
N TYR A 85 14.50 -4.05 3.94
CA TYR A 85 13.72 -2.78 3.93
C TYR A 85 12.26 -2.98 3.49
N GLU A 86 12.02 -3.94 2.58
CA GLU A 86 10.69 -4.22 2.02
C GLU A 86 10.04 -5.48 2.60
N SER A 87 10.66 -6.12 3.63
CA SER A 87 10.16 -7.38 4.17
C SER A 87 8.71 -7.29 4.64
N ALA A 88 8.31 -6.18 5.27
CA ALA A 88 6.93 -5.97 5.70
C ALA A 88 5.95 -5.97 4.51
N THR A 89 6.29 -5.28 3.42
CA THR A 89 5.48 -5.21 2.20
C THR A 89 5.33 -6.59 1.56
N PHE A 90 6.43 -7.33 1.39
CA PHE A 90 6.38 -8.67 0.82
C PHE A 90 5.62 -9.66 1.71
N ASN A 91 5.76 -9.56 3.03
CA ASN A 91 5.00 -10.38 3.98
C ASN A 91 3.50 -10.08 3.90
N PHE A 92 3.13 -8.80 3.81
CA PHE A 92 1.74 -8.42 3.61
C PHE A 92 1.18 -9.01 2.31
N LEU A 93 1.89 -8.82 1.19
CA LEU A 93 1.46 -9.36 -0.11
C LEU A 93 1.38 -10.89 -0.12
N GLU A 94 2.37 -11.57 0.47
CA GLU A 94 2.37 -13.02 0.68
C GLU A 94 1.08 -13.45 1.37
N MET A 95 0.73 -12.81 2.49
CA MET A 95 -0.49 -13.11 3.23
C MET A 95 -1.76 -12.86 2.42
N GLN A 96 -1.80 -11.81 1.59
CA GLN A 96 -2.95 -11.56 0.72
C GLN A 96 -3.12 -12.64 -0.36
N THR A 97 -2.04 -13.24 -0.85
CA THR A 97 -2.13 -14.30 -1.88
C THR A 97 -2.73 -15.62 -1.39
N HIS A 98 -2.79 -15.83 -0.07
CA HIS A 98 -3.36 -17.04 0.52
C HIS A 98 -4.90 -16.98 0.64
N ARG A 99 -5.54 -15.87 0.27
CA ARG A 99 -7.00 -15.75 0.27
C ARG A 99 -7.60 -16.56 -0.87
N ASP A 100 -8.72 -17.24 -0.61
CA ASP A 100 -9.48 -17.96 -1.64
C ASP A 100 -9.99 -17.02 -2.74
N VAL A 101 -10.44 -15.82 -2.33
CA VAL A 101 -10.83 -14.74 -3.25
C VAL A 101 -9.83 -13.61 -3.13
N LEU A 102 -9.03 -13.44 -4.17
CA LEU A 102 -8.05 -12.37 -4.23
C LEU A 102 -8.74 -11.02 -4.40
N ARG A 103 -8.33 -10.06 -3.57
CA ARG A 103 -8.87 -8.70 -3.57
C ARG A 103 -7.77 -7.68 -3.37
N THR A 104 -7.94 -6.49 -3.95
CA THR A 104 -7.03 -5.38 -3.68
C THR A 104 -7.16 -4.92 -2.22
N PRO A 105 -6.07 -4.52 -1.58
CA PRO A 105 -6.06 -4.19 -0.14
C PRO A 105 -6.73 -2.85 0.18
N VAL A 106 -6.89 -1.96 -0.79
CA VAL A 106 -7.40 -0.59 -0.58
C VAL A 106 -8.91 -0.53 -0.75
N LEU A 107 -9.41 -0.92 -1.93
CA LEU A 107 -10.83 -0.86 -2.26
C LEU A 107 -11.58 -2.19 -2.15
N ASP A 108 -10.88 -3.28 -1.78
CA ASP A 108 -11.44 -4.63 -1.72
C ASP A 108 -12.00 -5.11 -3.07
N CYS A 109 -11.46 -4.58 -4.18
CA CYS A 109 -11.86 -4.96 -5.53
C CYS A 109 -11.43 -6.40 -5.81
N ARG A 110 -12.36 -7.24 -6.28
CA ARG A 110 -12.06 -8.63 -6.64
C ARG A 110 -11.17 -8.69 -7.88
N LEU A 111 -10.08 -9.46 -7.80
CA LEU A 111 -9.25 -9.80 -8.96
C LEU A 111 -9.92 -10.90 -9.80
N SER A 112 -9.50 -11.02 -11.06
CA SER A 112 -9.99 -12.06 -11.97
C SER A 112 -9.86 -13.46 -11.36
N ASP A 113 -10.88 -14.29 -11.56
CA ASP A 113 -10.90 -15.68 -11.11
C ASP A 113 -9.75 -16.50 -11.70
N SER A 114 -9.22 -16.09 -12.87
CA SER A 114 -8.04 -16.70 -13.49
C SER A 114 -6.75 -16.57 -12.67
N LEU A 115 -6.70 -15.65 -11.70
CA LEU A 115 -5.58 -15.46 -10.79
C LEU A 115 -5.81 -16.16 -9.44
N SER A 116 -7.02 -16.64 -9.19
CA SER A 116 -7.38 -17.30 -7.92
C SER A 116 -6.85 -18.73 -7.88
N ALA A 117 -6.82 -19.33 -6.68
CA ALA A 117 -6.45 -20.72 -6.51
C ALA A 117 -7.43 -21.64 -7.28
N LEU A 118 -6.93 -22.80 -7.72
CA LEU A 118 -7.78 -23.82 -8.31
C LEU A 118 -8.84 -24.31 -7.29
N PRO A 119 -10.04 -24.73 -7.75
CA PRO A 119 -11.07 -25.25 -6.86
C PRO A 119 -10.56 -26.37 -5.95
N GLU A 120 -11.15 -26.48 -4.76
CA GLU A 120 -10.86 -27.58 -3.83
C GLU A 120 -11.04 -28.94 -4.51
N GLY A 121 -10.11 -29.86 -4.25
CA GLY A 121 -10.12 -31.20 -4.86
C GLY A 121 -9.55 -31.28 -6.27
N THR A 122 -9.10 -30.16 -6.87
CA THR A 122 -8.38 -30.21 -8.15
C THR A 122 -7.00 -30.84 -7.95
N PRO A 123 -6.63 -31.89 -8.73
CA PRO A 123 -5.25 -32.39 -8.73
C PRO A 123 -4.26 -31.26 -9.02
N ASP A 124 -3.15 -31.23 -8.31
CA ASP A 124 -2.05 -30.25 -8.46
C ASP A 124 -2.40 -28.80 -8.07
N ARG A 125 -3.48 -28.56 -7.30
CA ARG A 125 -3.85 -27.23 -6.77
C ARG A 125 -2.67 -26.50 -6.13
N ASP A 126 -1.94 -27.17 -5.25
CA ASP A 126 -0.85 -26.57 -4.49
C ASP A 126 0.37 -26.28 -5.39
N GLU A 127 0.66 -27.15 -6.35
CA GLU A 127 1.73 -26.94 -7.32
C GLU A 127 1.40 -25.76 -8.25
N PHE A 128 0.15 -25.67 -8.72
CA PHE A 128 -0.31 -24.54 -9.53
C PHE A 128 -0.18 -23.22 -8.76
N ALA A 129 -0.66 -23.18 -7.52
CA ALA A 129 -0.56 -22.01 -6.65
C ALA A 129 0.90 -21.59 -6.43
N ALA A 130 1.79 -22.54 -6.14
CA ALA A 130 3.21 -22.27 -5.95
C ALA A 130 3.88 -21.74 -7.23
N LYS A 131 3.56 -22.33 -8.39
CA LYS A 131 4.14 -21.97 -9.69
C LYS A 131 3.79 -20.53 -10.11
N TYR A 132 2.54 -20.12 -9.93
CA TYR A 132 2.04 -18.82 -10.40
C TYR A 132 2.04 -17.72 -9.33
N LYS A 133 2.44 -18.05 -8.09
CA LYS A 133 2.46 -17.12 -6.95
C LYS A 133 3.07 -15.75 -7.25
N ARG A 134 4.25 -15.73 -7.89
CA ARG A 134 4.93 -14.47 -8.26
C ARG A 134 4.10 -13.62 -9.24
N SER A 135 3.46 -14.25 -10.21
CA SER A 135 2.57 -13.57 -11.15
C SER A 135 1.35 -13.00 -10.44
N VAL A 136 0.75 -13.77 -9.54
CA VAL A 136 -0.40 -13.33 -8.73
C VAL A 136 -0.04 -12.11 -7.87
N MET A 137 1.12 -12.12 -7.20
CA MET A 137 1.60 -10.95 -6.44
C MET A 137 1.77 -9.71 -7.31
N ASN A 138 2.37 -9.85 -8.50
CA ASN A 138 2.55 -8.72 -9.41
C ASN A 138 1.20 -8.14 -9.85
N TRP A 139 0.23 -8.99 -10.19
CA TRP A 139 -1.13 -8.55 -10.53
C TRP A 139 -1.84 -7.90 -9.35
N LEU A 140 -1.62 -8.38 -8.13
CA LEU A 140 -2.16 -7.76 -6.92
C LEU A 140 -1.61 -6.34 -6.72
N VAL A 141 -0.30 -6.15 -6.85
CA VAL A 141 0.35 -4.82 -6.74
C VAL A 141 -0.14 -3.90 -7.85
N GLN A 142 -0.17 -4.36 -9.10
CA GLN A 142 -0.63 -3.56 -10.24
C GLN A 142 -2.11 -3.18 -10.13
N SER A 143 -2.96 -4.13 -9.70
CA SER A 143 -4.39 -3.84 -9.48
C SER A 143 -4.58 -2.82 -8.34
N SER A 144 -3.73 -2.87 -7.31
CA SER A 144 -3.72 -1.88 -6.22
C SER A 144 -3.28 -0.49 -6.70
N ALA A 145 -2.39 -0.41 -7.69
CA ALA A 145 -2.03 0.87 -8.31
C ALA A 145 -3.21 1.47 -9.11
N VAL A 146 -4.07 0.63 -9.68
CA VAL A 146 -5.30 1.07 -10.34
C VAL A 146 -6.32 1.61 -9.34
N ASP A 147 -6.43 1.00 -8.14
CA ASP A 147 -7.24 1.57 -7.04
C ASP A 147 -6.79 3.00 -6.69
N PHE A 148 -5.47 3.21 -6.60
CA PHE A 148 -4.89 4.54 -6.36
C PHE A 148 -5.31 5.52 -7.46
N LEU A 149 -5.15 5.14 -8.73
CA LEU A 149 -5.53 5.98 -9.87
C LEU A 149 -7.01 6.35 -9.80
N HIS A 150 -7.91 5.40 -9.61
CA HIS A 150 -9.34 5.68 -9.55
C HIS A 150 -9.69 6.62 -8.39
N LEU A 151 -9.12 6.42 -7.21
CA LEU A 151 -9.30 7.32 -6.08
C LEU A 151 -8.80 8.74 -6.38
N LEU A 152 -7.66 8.86 -7.07
CA LEU A 152 -7.09 10.15 -7.48
C LEU A 152 -8.01 10.86 -8.47
N LEU A 153 -8.51 10.15 -9.48
CA LEU A 153 -9.42 10.70 -10.49
C LEU A 153 -10.76 11.14 -9.86
N VAL A 154 -11.33 10.35 -8.95
CA VAL A 154 -12.56 10.71 -8.23
C VAL A 154 -12.34 11.92 -7.33
N SER A 155 -11.22 11.99 -6.61
CA SER A 155 -10.87 13.15 -5.78
C SER A 155 -10.70 14.41 -6.64
N MET A 156 -10.05 14.29 -7.80
CA MET A 156 -9.87 15.39 -8.74
C MET A 156 -11.20 15.87 -9.32
N GLU A 157 -12.07 14.95 -9.75
CA GLU A 157 -13.40 15.30 -10.25
C GLU A 157 -14.23 16.03 -9.20
N TRP A 158 -14.17 15.56 -7.95
CA TRP A 158 -14.84 16.20 -6.82
C TRP A 158 -14.30 17.62 -6.56
N LEU A 159 -12.98 17.81 -6.43
CA LEU A 159 -12.39 19.12 -6.20
C LEU A 159 -12.64 20.08 -7.38
N CYS A 160 -12.54 19.59 -8.61
CA CYS A 160 -12.81 20.44 -9.79
C CYS A 160 -14.28 20.88 -9.82
N SER A 161 -15.21 20.00 -9.47
CA SER A 161 -16.64 20.31 -9.40
C SER A 161 -16.96 21.30 -8.27
N GLU A 162 -16.49 21.01 -7.05
CA GLU A 162 -16.76 21.81 -5.85
C GLU A 162 -16.22 23.24 -5.98
N TYR A 163 -15.00 23.39 -6.53
CA TYR A 163 -14.34 24.69 -6.65
C TYR A 163 -14.50 25.33 -8.03
N GLU A 164 -15.33 24.78 -8.92
CA GLU A 164 -15.54 25.29 -10.28
C GLU A 164 -14.21 25.51 -11.04
N ILE A 165 -13.34 24.50 -11.01
CA ILE A 165 -12.08 24.48 -11.77
C ILE A 165 -12.39 23.85 -13.13
N PRO A 166 -12.38 24.61 -14.25
CA PRO A 166 -12.64 24.08 -15.57
C PRO A 166 -11.46 23.22 -16.03
N ALA A 167 -11.49 21.94 -15.67
CA ALA A 167 -10.49 20.96 -16.06
C ALA A 167 -11.14 19.75 -16.73
N ARG A 168 -10.38 19.08 -17.59
CA ARG A 168 -10.76 17.82 -18.22
C ARG A 168 -9.63 16.83 -18.09
N PHE A 169 -9.93 15.64 -17.59
CA PHE A 169 -9.00 14.51 -17.66
C PHE A 169 -8.72 14.15 -19.12
N VAL A 170 -7.44 14.07 -19.50
CA VAL A 170 -7.01 13.78 -20.87
C VAL A 170 -6.58 12.33 -20.98
N ILE A 171 -5.59 11.93 -20.19
CA ILE A 171 -5.01 10.60 -20.24
C ILE A 171 -4.31 10.25 -18.93
N SER A 172 -4.28 8.96 -18.62
CA SER A 172 -3.39 8.37 -17.61
C SER A 172 -2.44 7.40 -18.31
N ILE A 173 -1.13 7.58 -18.15
CA ILE A 173 -0.11 6.70 -18.74
C ILE A 173 0.91 6.39 -17.66
N HIS A 174 1.15 5.10 -17.41
CA HIS A 174 2.03 4.65 -16.33
C HIS A 174 1.61 5.26 -14.97
N ASP A 175 2.45 6.09 -14.38
CA ASP A 175 2.26 6.82 -13.13
C ASP A 175 1.89 8.30 -13.34
N GLU A 176 1.62 8.71 -14.58
CA GLU A 176 1.26 10.08 -14.93
C GLU A 176 -0.25 10.23 -15.17
N VAL A 177 -0.81 11.34 -14.70
CA VAL A 177 -2.17 11.79 -15.02
C VAL A 177 -2.14 13.19 -15.60
N HIS A 178 -2.76 13.36 -16.76
CA HIS A 178 -2.75 14.61 -17.51
C HIS A 178 -4.14 15.22 -17.55
N TYR A 179 -4.21 16.51 -17.26
CA TYR A 179 -5.43 17.30 -17.32
C TYR A 179 -5.24 18.52 -18.21
N LEU A 180 -6.32 18.92 -18.87
CA LEU A 180 -6.38 20.15 -19.67
C LEU A 180 -7.24 21.18 -18.96
N CYS A 181 -6.77 22.42 -18.87
CA CYS A 181 -7.52 23.54 -18.30
C CYS A 181 -7.11 24.88 -18.95
N PRO A 182 -7.89 25.96 -18.76
CA PRO A 182 -7.47 27.32 -19.05
C PRO A 182 -6.22 27.72 -18.25
N GLU A 183 -5.38 28.57 -18.83
CA GLU A 183 -4.10 28.99 -18.26
C GLU A 183 -4.27 29.68 -16.90
N GLU A 184 -5.36 30.45 -16.72
CA GLU A 184 -5.68 31.13 -15.46
C GLU A 184 -6.03 30.18 -14.30
N ASP A 185 -6.47 28.96 -14.61
CA ASP A 185 -6.91 27.97 -13.64
C ASP A 185 -5.84 26.90 -13.37
N ALA A 186 -4.74 26.89 -14.14
CA ALA A 186 -3.66 25.92 -14.01
C ALA A 186 -3.04 25.83 -12.59
N PRO A 187 -2.73 26.93 -11.89
CA PRO A 187 -2.22 26.83 -10.52
C PRO A 187 -3.23 26.26 -9.52
N ARG A 188 -4.52 26.54 -9.71
CA ARG A 188 -5.60 26.00 -8.86
C ARG A 188 -5.76 24.50 -9.09
N LEU A 189 -5.72 24.08 -10.36
CA LEU A 189 -5.79 22.67 -10.72
C LEU A 189 -4.57 21.89 -10.19
N ALA A 190 -3.37 22.45 -10.33
CA ALA A 190 -2.15 21.84 -9.79
C ALA A 190 -2.22 21.68 -8.27
N LEU A 191 -2.75 22.67 -7.55
CA LEU A 191 -3.00 22.53 -6.10
C LEU A 191 -4.04 21.45 -5.80
N ALA A 192 -5.11 21.36 -6.58
CA ALA A 192 -6.12 20.30 -6.42
C ALA A 192 -5.52 18.91 -6.63
N LEU A 193 -4.57 18.77 -7.57
CA LEU A 193 -3.85 17.51 -7.81
C LEU A 193 -2.95 17.13 -6.63
N MET A 194 -2.21 18.09 -6.07
CA MET A 194 -1.43 17.90 -4.84
C MET A 194 -2.31 17.44 -3.67
N LEU A 195 -3.44 18.09 -3.46
CA LEU A 195 -4.39 17.75 -2.38
C LEU A 195 -5.04 16.39 -2.62
N SER A 196 -5.37 16.05 -3.86
CA SER A 196 -5.92 14.74 -4.20
C SER A 196 -4.94 13.63 -3.88
N ASN A 197 -3.65 13.76 -4.23
CA ASN A 197 -2.64 12.79 -3.83
C ASN A 197 -2.54 12.64 -2.32
N MET A 198 -2.55 13.76 -1.58
CA MET A 198 -2.55 13.73 -0.11
C MET A 198 -3.75 12.95 0.42
N TYR A 199 -4.98 13.24 -0.02
CA TYR A 199 -6.18 12.54 0.44
C TYR A 199 -6.14 11.04 0.13
N VAL A 200 -5.75 10.67 -1.09
CA VAL A 200 -5.67 9.26 -1.50
C VAL A 200 -4.61 8.53 -0.68
N ARG A 201 -3.43 9.13 -0.47
CA ARG A 201 -2.36 8.55 0.36
C ARG A 201 -2.80 8.41 1.82
N SER A 202 -3.46 9.43 2.39
CA SER A 202 -4.03 9.35 3.74
C SER A 202 -5.04 8.22 3.88
N PHE A 203 -5.94 8.07 2.90
CA PHE A 203 -6.94 7.00 2.90
C PHE A 203 -6.30 5.62 2.82
N ILE A 204 -5.30 5.43 1.95
CA ILE A 204 -4.58 4.17 1.82
C ILE A 204 -3.81 3.84 3.10
N SER A 205 -3.09 4.81 3.68
CA SER A 205 -2.40 4.63 4.96
C SER A 205 -3.38 4.18 6.05
N SER A 206 -4.53 4.86 6.16
CA SER A 206 -5.56 4.51 7.14
C SER A 206 -6.13 3.10 6.91
N LYS A 207 -6.34 2.68 5.66
CA LYS A 207 -6.77 1.31 5.32
C LYS A 207 -5.77 0.25 5.74
N LEU A 208 -4.49 0.59 5.77
CA LEU A 208 -3.41 -0.28 6.24
C LEU A 208 -3.11 -0.12 7.74
N GLY A 209 -3.94 0.64 8.48
CA GLY A 209 -3.75 0.88 9.92
C GLY A 209 -2.62 1.87 10.25
N ILE A 210 -2.14 2.62 9.26
CA ILE A 210 -1.10 3.65 9.42
C ILE A 210 -1.80 5.01 9.56
N GLU A 211 -1.68 5.63 10.74
CA GLU A 211 -2.33 6.92 11.04
C GLU A 211 -1.46 8.14 10.67
N GLN A 212 -0.20 7.92 10.29
CA GLN A 212 0.74 8.97 9.92
C GLN A 212 0.90 9.05 8.40
N LEU A 213 1.02 10.28 7.86
CA LEU A 213 1.37 10.51 6.47
C LEU A 213 2.62 11.41 6.38
N PRO A 214 3.78 10.87 5.95
CA PRO A 214 4.98 11.67 5.73
C PRO A 214 4.78 12.73 4.65
N LEU A 215 5.33 13.93 4.86
CA LEU A 215 5.21 15.06 3.92
C LEU A 215 5.72 14.71 2.51
N SER A 216 6.84 13.97 2.42
CA SER A 216 7.45 13.54 1.16
C SER A 216 6.58 12.57 0.35
N VAL A 217 5.56 11.98 0.96
CA VAL A 217 4.59 11.08 0.30
C VAL A 217 3.26 11.78 0.06
N ALA A 218 2.92 12.76 0.91
CA ALA A 218 1.67 13.51 0.85
C ALA A 218 1.51 14.31 -0.44
N PHE A 219 2.61 14.88 -0.96
CA PHE A 219 2.60 15.70 -2.16
C PHE A 219 3.50 15.12 -3.23
N PHE A 220 3.17 15.38 -4.50
CA PHE A 220 4.10 15.12 -5.60
C PHE A 220 5.34 16.01 -5.43
N SER A 221 6.47 15.54 -5.95
CA SER A 221 7.70 16.33 -5.99
C SER A 221 7.46 17.69 -6.67
N GLN A 222 6.72 17.65 -7.78
CA GLN A 222 6.24 18.81 -8.52
C GLN A 222 5.03 18.44 -9.38
N VAL A 223 4.27 19.44 -9.81
CA VAL A 223 3.26 19.32 -10.86
C VAL A 223 3.70 20.15 -12.06
N ASP A 224 3.76 19.49 -13.21
CA ASP A 224 4.20 20.08 -14.47
C ASP A 224 3.00 20.65 -15.24
N CYS A 225 3.17 21.85 -15.79
CA CYS A 225 2.18 22.56 -16.57
C CYS A 225 2.80 23.03 -17.88
N ASP A 226 2.22 22.60 -19.00
CA ASP A 226 2.77 22.86 -20.32
C ASP A 226 1.67 22.97 -21.38
N LYS A 227 1.98 23.62 -22.50
CA LYS A 227 1.14 23.70 -23.70
C LYS A 227 1.39 22.52 -24.64
N VAL A 228 2.45 21.75 -24.42
CA VAL A 228 2.80 20.55 -25.18
C VAL A 228 2.94 19.33 -24.29
N LEU A 229 2.70 18.14 -24.84
CA LEU A 229 2.88 16.89 -24.12
C LEU A 229 4.34 16.43 -24.21
N ARG A 230 5.06 16.52 -23.10
CA ARG A 230 6.41 15.98 -22.91
C ARG A 230 6.61 15.55 -21.46
N LYS A 231 7.61 14.71 -21.21
CA LYS A 231 7.84 14.08 -19.90
C LYS A 231 8.25 15.09 -18.81
N GLU A 232 9.17 15.99 -19.13
CA GLU A 232 9.64 17.04 -18.24
C GLU A 232 9.60 18.37 -19.01
N VAL A 233 9.20 19.44 -18.32
CA VAL A 233 8.90 20.75 -18.94
C VAL A 233 10.10 21.44 -19.58
N ASP A 234 11.32 21.02 -19.25
CA ASP A 234 12.58 21.61 -19.71
C ASP A 234 13.26 20.80 -20.82
N ILE A 235 12.71 19.63 -21.17
CA ILE A 235 13.22 18.84 -22.30
C ILE A 235 13.06 19.65 -23.59
N PRO A 236 14.16 19.92 -24.33
CA PRO A 236 14.10 20.67 -25.58
C PRO A 236 13.15 19.99 -26.57
N CYS A 237 12.17 20.75 -27.04
CA CYS A 237 11.20 20.28 -28.03
C CYS A 237 11.17 21.28 -29.19
N PHE A 238 11.05 20.77 -30.41
CA PHE A 238 11.03 21.57 -31.64
C PHE A 238 9.78 21.25 -32.44
N ASN A 239 9.14 22.29 -32.98
CA ASN A 239 8.08 22.11 -33.96
C ASN A 239 8.63 21.44 -35.24
N PRO A 240 7.76 20.90 -36.13
CA PRO A 240 8.20 20.31 -37.39
C PRO A 240 9.02 21.25 -38.30
N ASP A 241 8.90 22.56 -38.13
CA ASP A 241 9.66 23.59 -38.85
C ASP A 241 11.02 23.92 -38.19
N GLY A 242 11.37 23.26 -37.09
CA GLY A 242 12.60 23.47 -36.34
C GLY A 242 12.55 24.63 -35.34
N THR A 243 11.42 25.30 -35.15
CA THR A 243 11.29 26.35 -34.13
C THR A 243 11.25 25.73 -32.72
N PRO A 244 12.05 26.23 -31.76
CA PRO A 244 12.06 25.69 -30.40
C PRO A 244 10.78 26.07 -29.66
N ILE A 245 10.23 25.12 -28.91
CA ILE A 245 9.06 25.31 -28.05
C ILE A 245 9.54 25.77 -26.68
N PRO A 246 8.99 26.87 -26.12
CA PRO A 246 9.36 27.34 -24.78
C PRO A 246 9.13 26.27 -23.72
N ASN A 247 9.92 26.33 -22.65
CA ASN A 247 9.74 25.44 -21.50
C ASN A 247 8.39 25.69 -20.81
N GLY A 248 7.82 24.63 -20.27
CA GLY A 248 6.67 24.72 -19.37
C GLY A 248 7.09 25.21 -17.99
N VAL A 249 6.18 25.05 -17.02
CA VAL A 249 6.41 25.43 -15.63
C VAL A 249 6.17 24.23 -14.73
N SER A 250 7.08 24.00 -13.78
CA SER A 250 6.91 23.01 -12.72
C SER A 250 6.71 23.73 -11.39
N TRP A 251 5.72 23.31 -10.61
CA TRP A 251 5.45 23.89 -9.31
C TRP A 251 5.57 22.85 -8.20
N THR A 252 6.30 23.21 -7.15
CA THR A 252 6.26 22.50 -5.87
C THR A 252 5.00 22.86 -5.08
N ILE A 253 4.70 22.12 -4.00
CA ILE A 253 3.60 22.50 -3.10
C ILE A 253 3.79 23.90 -2.51
N ASP A 254 5.02 24.29 -2.17
CA ASP A 254 5.33 25.62 -1.62
C ASP A 254 5.05 26.74 -2.63
N ASP A 255 5.39 26.51 -3.90
CA ASP A 255 5.08 27.46 -4.98
C ASP A 255 3.57 27.64 -5.14
N LEU A 256 2.83 26.52 -5.17
CA LEU A 256 1.38 26.53 -5.34
C LEU A 256 0.69 27.22 -4.17
N VAL A 257 1.11 26.97 -2.93
CA VAL A 257 0.56 27.66 -1.75
C VAL A 257 0.79 29.16 -1.84
N ARG A 258 1.97 29.61 -2.30
CA ARG A 258 2.24 31.05 -2.50
C ARG A 258 1.40 31.66 -3.62
N ILE A 259 1.27 30.98 -4.76
CA ILE A 259 0.56 31.48 -5.94
C ILE A 259 -0.96 31.56 -5.68
N THR A 260 -1.51 30.55 -5.01
CA THR A 260 -2.95 30.40 -4.78
C THR A 260 -3.42 30.96 -3.43
N GLU A 261 -2.49 31.45 -2.60
CA GLU A 261 -2.73 31.76 -1.18
C GLU A 261 -3.31 30.56 -0.39
N GLY A 262 -3.01 29.34 -0.83
CA GLY A 262 -3.53 28.10 -0.26
C GLY A 262 -5.03 27.88 -0.49
N LYS A 263 -5.63 28.53 -1.50
CA LYS A 263 -7.06 28.46 -1.77
C LYS A 263 -7.33 27.91 -3.15
N LEU A 264 -8.29 26.98 -3.23
CA LEU A 264 -8.82 26.50 -4.50
C LEU A 264 -9.90 27.40 -5.08
N HIS A 265 -10.50 28.32 -4.31
CA HIS A 265 -11.53 29.22 -4.82
C HIS A 265 -10.98 30.17 -5.88
N ARG A 266 -11.81 30.58 -6.85
CA ARG A 266 -11.43 31.67 -7.76
C ARG A 266 -11.11 32.93 -6.95
N PRO A 267 -10.02 33.64 -7.25
CA PRO A 267 -9.77 34.93 -6.64
C PRO A 267 -10.94 35.85 -7.00
N THR A 268 -11.68 36.30 -5.98
CA THR A 268 -12.69 37.35 -6.16
C THR A 268 -12.00 38.55 -6.78
N LYS A 269 -12.33 38.87 -8.05
CA LYS A 269 -11.85 40.08 -8.70
C LYS A 269 -12.06 41.24 -7.73
N ARG A 270 -10.98 41.84 -7.21
CA ARG A 270 -11.09 43.12 -6.51
C ARG A 270 -11.80 44.07 -7.48
N ARG A 271 -13.04 44.45 -7.18
CA ARG A 271 -13.68 45.58 -7.85
C ARG A 271 -12.70 46.73 -7.70
N LYS A 272 -12.03 47.12 -8.78
CA LYS A 272 -11.38 48.42 -8.85
C LYS A 272 -12.53 49.41 -8.75
N THR A 273 -12.80 49.90 -7.55
CA THR A 273 -13.60 51.09 -7.34
C THR A 273 -12.81 52.21 -8.00
N PHE A 274 -13.21 52.57 -9.22
CA PHE A 274 -12.78 53.82 -9.81
C PHE A 274 -13.44 54.92 -8.96
N LEU A 275 -12.62 55.58 -8.15
CA LEU A 275 -12.90 56.93 -7.63
C LEU A 275 -12.53 57.93 -8.71
#